data_AF-A0A6N7WAB7-F1
#
_entry.id   AF-A0A6N7WAB7-F1
#
_cell.length_a   1.000
_cell.length_b   1.000
_cell.length_c   1.000
_cell.angle_alpha   90.00
_cell.angle_beta   90.00
_cell.angle_gamma   90.00
#
_symmetry.space_group_name_H-M   'P 1'
#
loop_
_entity.id
_entity.type
_entity.pdbx_description
1 polymer ?
#
loop_
_entity_poly.entity_id
_entity_poly.type
_entity_poly.pdbx_seq_one_letter_code
_entity_poly.pdbx_strand_id
1 'polypeptide(L)'
;MKPVTVAAVAAGAGCVAEVRALARLRKHVGAFADAWAHHNLDTLQELHDLGITDLDPDSPFVSENLERPFVMLAMGDSSMQGIGASSINHSVVPYLMGAIDRYLPRPGLVLNISRSGAKIPSILDTQLPTVNGYGLAGTNWQPDLTIVQIGGNDVMDPSIDANRFALFAQHLGRYLFSGSYIANIPSFSGLPQEKRAAEFSQILEDVAGRYGHHIIDLRSFSRSLPTSTYLFRYHAADLFHPNSRAYREWAALYFEQWATEEGIENAVFDPVEWRVRNTDDWTQ
;
A
#
# COMPACT_ATOMS: atom_id res chain seq x y z
N MET A 1 -6.74 -65.71 8.00
CA MET A 1 -6.43 -65.08 6.69
C MET A 1 -7.72 -64.63 6.03
N LYS A 2 -7.92 -63.31 5.93
CA LYS A 2 -8.53 -62.56 4.82
C LYS A 2 -8.21 -61.08 5.10
N PRO A 3 -7.43 -60.40 4.26
CA PRO A 3 -7.03 -59.01 4.50
C PRO A 3 -8.13 -58.05 3.98
N VAL A 4 -8.35 -56.97 4.72
CA VAL A 4 -9.10 -55.81 4.24
C VAL A 4 -8.10 -54.86 3.59
N THR A 5 -8.29 -54.64 2.30
CA THR A 5 -7.48 -53.77 1.45
C THR A 5 -7.75 -52.31 1.79
N VAL A 6 -6.72 -51.56 2.19
CA VAL A 6 -6.76 -50.10 2.28
C VAL A 6 -6.71 -49.56 0.84
N ALA A 7 -7.80 -48.96 0.39
CA ALA A 7 -7.84 -48.24 -0.87
C ALA A 7 -7.05 -46.94 -0.74
N ALA A 8 -5.89 -46.88 -1.39
CA ALA A 8 -5.19 -45.63 -1.67
C ALA A 8 -5.99 -44.83 -2.72
N VAL A 9 -6.45 -43.63 -2.35
CA VAL A 9 -7.09 -42.70 -3.29
C VAL A 9 -6.49 -41.29 -3.12
N ALA A 10 -5.73 -40.89 -4.14
CA ALA A 10 -5.49 -39.53 -4.64
C ALA A 10 -5.15 -38.39 -3.63
N ALA A 11 -3.90 -38.35 -3.14
CA ALA A 11 -3.32 -37.18 -2.46
C ALA A 11 -2.31 -36.38 -3.34
N GLY A 12 -2.03 -36.80 -4.57
CA GLY A 12 -0.89 -36.27 -5.36
C GLY A 12 -1.15 -34.99 -6.16
N ALA A 13 -2.36 -34.78 -6.70
CA ALA A 13 -2.60 -33.68 -7.65
C ALA A 13 -2.91 -32.33 -6.98
N GLY A 14 -3.66 -32.34 -5.86
CA GLY A 14 -4.00 -31.12 -5.11
C GLY A 14 -2.78 -30.47 -4.47
N CYS A 15 -1.88 -31.27 -3.88
CA CYS A 15 -0.67 -30.79 -3.23
C CYS A 15 0.31 -30.13 -4.24
N VAL A 16 0.43 -30.67 -5.45
CA VAL A 16 1.31 -30.09 -6.49
C VAL A 16 0.74 -28.78 -7.07
N ALA A 17 -0.58 -28.68 -7.24
CA ALA A 17 -1.23 -27.45 -7.68
C ALA A 17 -1.10 -26.33 -6.64
N GLU A 18 -1.33 -26.65 -5.36
CA GLU A 18 -1.15 -25.71 -4.24
C GLU A 18 0.31 -25.25 -4.09
N VAL A 19 1.28 -26.17 -4.18
CA VAL A 19 2.71 -25.83 -4.13
C VAL A 19 3.12 -24.92 -5.30
N ARG A 20 2.59 -25.17 -6.51
CA ARG A 20 2.83 -24.30 -7.68
C ARG A 20 2.18 -22.93 -7.53
N ALA A 21 0.98 -22.85 -6.98
CA ALA A 21 0.30 -21.58 -6.70
C ALA A 21 1.08 -20.75 -5.67
N LEU A 22 1.53 -21.37 -4.58
CA LEU A 22 2.36 -20.74 -3.55
C LEU A 22 3.73 -20.29 -4.10
N ALA A 23 4.37 -21.09 -4.94
CA ALA A 23 5.64 -20.72 -5.58
C ALA A 23 5.47 -19.53 -6.54
N ARG A 24 4.37 -19.50 -7.31
CA ARG A 24 4.02 -18.37 -8.19
C ARG A 24 3.74 -17.10 -7.38
N LEU A 25 2.99 -17.20 -6.29
CA LEU A 25 2.73 -16.07 -5.40
C LEU A 25 4.03 -15.54 -4.79
N ARG A 26 4.92 -16.43 -4.31
CA ARG A 26 6.24 -16.02 -3.78
C ARG A 26 7.11 -15.34 -4.84
N LYS A 27 7.16 -15.87 -6.05
CA LYS A 27 7.89 -15.24 -7.17
C LYS A 27 7.31 -13.86 -7.49
N HIS A 28 5.99 -13.74 -7.51
CA HIS A 28 5.27 -12.50 -7.78
C HIS A 28 5.52 -11.44 -6.69
N VAL A 29 5.49 -11.86 -5.42
CA VAL A 29 5.86 -11.01 -4.27
C VAL A 29 7.31 -10.53 -4.37
N GLY A 30 8.25 -11.42 -4.70
CA GLY A 30 9.66 -11.07 -4.91
C GLY A 30 9.83 -10.04 -6.02
N ALA A 31 9.26 -10.30 -7.21
CA ALA A 31 9.41 -9.41 -8.36
C ALA A 31 8.86 -8.00 -8.12
N PHE A 32 7.73 -7.86 -7.42
CA PHE A 32 7.16 -6.55 -7.09
C PHE A 32 8.01 -5.82 -6.04
N ALA A 33 8.51 -6.54 -5.03
CA ALA A 33 9.41 -5.96 -4.04
C ALA A 33 10.73 -5.50 -4.67
N ASP A 34 11.32 -6.30 -5.57
CA ASP A 34 12.56 -5.96 -6.28
C ASP A 34 12.36 -4.75 -7.20
N ALA A 35 11.23 -4.67 -7.92
CA ALA A 35 10.90 -3.52 -8.76
C ALA A 35 10.75 -2.22 -7.95
N TRP A 36 10.05 -2.26 -6.80
CA TRP A 36 9.96 -1.09 -5.91
C TRP A 36 11.32 -0.74 -5.30
N ALA A 37 12.17 -1.71 -4.98
CA ALA A 37 13.51 -1.45 -4.48
C ALA A 37 14.37 -0.70 -5.50
N HIS A 38 14.40 -1.17 -6.76
CA HIS A 38 15.13 -0.48 -7.83
C HIS A 38 14.57 0.93 -8.09
N HIS A 39 13.25 1.07 -8.18
CA HIS A 39 12.61 2.38 -8.34
C HIS A 39 12.96 3.35 -7.21
N ASN A 40 12.92 2.87 -5.96
CA ASN A 40 13.28 3.70 -4.81
C ASN A 40 14.74 4.14 -4.86
N LEU A 41 15.68 3.29 -5.30
CA LEU A 41 17.08 3.68 -5.44
C LEU A 41 17.26 4.80 -6.47
N ASP A 42 16.59 4.71 -7.63
CA ASP A 42 16.64 5.77 -8.64
C ASP A 42 16.00 7.06 -8.13
N THR A 43 14.86 6.98 -7.45
CA THR A 43 14.19 8.14 -6.87
C THR A 43 15.03 8.78 -5.77
N LEU A 44 15.67 7.99 -4.91
CA LEU A 44 16.55 8.50 -3.85
C LEU A 44 17.79 9.18 -4.42
N GLN A 45 18.37 8.65 -5.50
CA GLN A 45 19.49 9.31 -6.20
C GLN A 45 19.04 10.66 -6.76
N GLU A 46 17.87 10.73 -7.40
CA GLU A 46 17.32 11.99 -7.92
C GLU A 46 17.05 13.00 -6.79
N LEU A 47 16.47 12.57 -5.67
CA LEU A 47 16.26 13.43 -4.51
C LEU A 47 17.59 13.90 -3.90
N HIS A 48 18.62 13.05 -3.91
CA HIS A 48 19.96 13.42 -3.45
C HIS A 48 20.62 14.44 -4.36
N ASP A 49 20.56 14.24 -5.68
CA ASP A 49 21.09 15.18 -6.67
C ASP A 49 20.40 16.55 -6.60
N LEU A 50 19.16 16.60 -6.12
CA LEU A 50 18.39 17.82 -5.84
C LEU A 50 18.65 18.41 -4.44
N GLY A 51 19.50 17.79 -3.61
CA GLY A 51 19.80 18.25 -2.25
C GLY A 51 18.66 18.07 -1.23
N ILE A 52 17.71 17.16 -1.50
CA ILE A 52 16.52 16.94 -0.64
C ILE A 52 16.79 15.92 0.47
N THR A 53 17.59 14.89 0.19
CA THR A 53 17.92 13.81 1.14
C THR A 53 19.24 14.03 1.87
N ASP A 54 19.83 15.22 1.77
CA ASP A 54 21.11 15.50 2.41
C ASP A 54 20.91 15.53 3.94
N LEU A 55 21.58 14.62 4.65
CA LEU A 55 21.44 14.41 6.09
C LEU A 55 22.15 15.49 6.92
N ASP A 56 22.81 16.44 6.27
CA ASP A 56 23.41 17.59 6.94
C ASP A 56 22.33 18.67 7.17
N PRO A 57 21.84 18.85 8.41
CA PRO A 57 20.83 19.85 8.72
C PRO A 57 21.30 21.29 8.50
N ASP A 58 22.62 21.49 8.36
CA ASP A 58 23.25 22.78 8.05
C ASP A 58 23.56 22.94 6.54
N SER A 59 23.30 21.91 5.72
CA SER A 59 23.41 22.01 4.26
C SER A 59 22.33 22.96 3.74
N PRO A 60 22.71 24.11 3.14
CA PRO A 60 21.73 25.03 2.59
C PRO A 60 20.95 24.29 1.50
N PHE A 61 19.62 24.47 1.44
CA PHE A 61 18.81 23.98 0.33
C PHE A 61 19.43 24.50 -0.99
N VAL A 62 20.12 23.62 -1.72
CA VAL A 62 20.90 24.00 -2.91
C VAL A 62 19.97 24.10 -4.12
N SER A 63 18.92 24.91 -4.02
CA SER A 63 18.35 25.52 -5.21
C SER A 63 17.40 26.67 -4.87
N GLU A 64 17.87 27.91 -5.01
CA GLU A 64 16.98 29.08 -5.06
C GLU A 64 16.10 29.09 -6.34
N ASN A 65 16.34 28.19 -7.31
CA ASN A 65 15.79 28.27 -8.67
C ASN A 65 15.18 26.97 -9.25
N LEU A 66 15.10 25.87 -8.50
CA LEU A 66 14.40 24.64 -8.90
C LEU A 66 13.17 24.46 -8.02
N GLU A 67 11.99 24.39 -8.64
CA GLU A 67 10.81 23.87 -7.94
C GLU A 67 11.10 22.42 -7.55
N ARG A 68 11.15 22.16 -6.24
CA ARG A 68 11.31 20.79 -5.73
C ARG A 68 10.18 19.91 -6.29
N PRO A 69 10.44 18.64 -6.65
CA PRO A 69 9.39 17.71 -7.09
C PRO A 69 8.31 17.53 -6.02
N PHE A 70 7.13 17.12 -6.46
CA PHE A 70 6.10 16.60 -5.57
C PHE A 70 6.48 15.18 -5.16
N VAL A 71 6.54 14.88 -3.85
CA VAL A 71 6.94 13.55 -3.39
C VAL A 71 5.80 12.85 -2.68
N MET A 72 5.37 11.73 -3.26
CA MET A 72 4.44 10.80 -2.63
C MET A 72 5.18 9.67 -1.92
N LEU A 73 4.95 9.52 -0.63
CA LEU A 73 5.42 8.40 0.18
C LEU A 73 4.30 7.37 0.35
N ALA A 74 4.54 6.15 -0.11
CA ALA A 74 3.67 5.00 0.08
C ALA A 74 4.24 4.05 1.15
N MET A 75 3.43 3.78 2.18
CA MET A 75 3.75 2.86 3.28
C MET A 75 2.64 1.84 3.45
N GLY A 76 2.96 0.64 3.93
CA GLY A 76 1.95 -0.39 4.12
C GLY A 76 2.43 -1.81 3.90
N ASP A 77 1.49 -2.67 3.51
CA ASP A 77 1.73 -4.08 3.27
C ASP A 77 1.80 -4.46 1.78
N SER A 78 1.52 -5.73 1.45
CA SER A 78 1.54 -6.26 0.09
C SER A 78 0.57 -5.53 -0.84
N SER A 79 -0.52 -4.97 -0.33
CA SER A 79 -1.46 -4.23 -1.18
C SER A 79 -0.85 -2.94 -1.73
N MET A 80 0.01 -2.28 -0.94
CA MET A 80 0.73 -1.09 -1.37
C MET A 80 1.86 -1.38 -2.33
N GLN A 81 2.40 -2.60 -2.29
CA GLN A 81 3.30 -3.07 -3.35
C GLN A 81 2.54 -3.34 -4.65
N GLY A 82 1.23 -3.59 -4.58
CA GLY A 82 0.39 -3.92 -5.73
C GLY A 82 0.23 -5.41 -5.98
N ILE A 83 0.58 -6.26 -5.02
CA ILE A 83 0.45 -7.73 -5.17
C ILE A 83 -0.97 -8.09 -5.58
N GLY A 84 -1.12 -9.00 -6.55
CA GLY A 84 -2.42 -9.38 -7.11
C GLY A 84 -2.84 -8.57 -8.35
N ALA A 85 -2.19 -7.44 -8.61
CA ALA A 85 -2.32 -6.74 -9.88
C ALA A 85 -1.71 -7.54 -11.04
N SER A 86 -2.22 -7.32 -12.24
CA SER A 86 -1.68 -7.88 -13.47
C SER A 86 -0.25 -7.39 -13.78
N SER A 87 0.12 -6.21 -13.26
CA SER A 87 1.42 -5.57 -13.35
C SER A 87 1.56 -4.58 -12.19
N ILE A 88 2.79 -4.29 -11.79
CA ILE A 88 3.09 -3.30 -10.74
C ILE A 88 2.48 -1.93 -11.07
N ASN A 89 2.46 -1.55 -12.35
CA ASN A 89 1.87 -0.29 -12.86
C ASN A 89 0.34 -0.26 -12.77
N HIS A 90 -0.32 -1.39 -12.47
CA HIS A 90 -1.77 -1.51 -12.35
C HIS A 90 -2.20 -1.66 -10.88
N SER A 91 -1.58 -0.90 -10.00
CA SER A 91 -1.84 -0.89 -8.55
C SER A 91 -2.16 0.53 -8.04
N VAL A 92 -2.50 0.67 -6.76
CA VAL A 92 -2.92 1.96 -6.18
C VAL A 92 -1.90 3.06 -6.41
N VAL A 93 -0.62 2.77 -6.16
CA VAL A 93 0.43 3.81 -6.17
C VAL A 93 0.63 4.41 -7.57
N PRO A 94 0.84 3.61 -8.65
CA PRO A 94 0.96 4.16 -10.00
C PRO A 94 -0.32 4.79 -10.53
N TYR A 95 -1.49 4.21 -10.24
CA TYR A 95 -2.76 4.82 -10.65
C TYR A 95 -2.98 6.17 -9.98
N LEU A 96 -2.69 6.27 -8.68
CA LEU A 96 -2.85 7.53 -7.96
C LEU A 96 -1.88 8.59 -8.48
N MET A 97 -0.58 8.28 -8.60
CA MET A 97 0.39 9.26 -9.10
C MET A 97 0.08 9.68 -10.54
N GLY A 98 -0.28 8.73 -11.42
CA GLY A 98 -0.65 9.04 -12.79
C GLY A 98 -1.92 9.90 -12.91
N ALA A 99 -2.80 9.90 -11.91
CA ALA A 99 -3.93 10.84 -11.87
C ALA A 99 -3.50 12.21 -11.30
N ILE A 100 -2.73 12.22 -10.21
CA ILE A 100 -2.24 13.43 -9.53
C ILE A 100 -1.32 14.26 -10.44
N ASP A 101 -0.38 13.63 -11.15
CA ASP A 101 0.63 14.30 -11.99
C ASP A 101 0.04 15.26 -13.02
N ARG A 102 -1.21 15.03 -13.46
CA ARG A 102 -1.90 15.89 -14.44
C ARG A 102 -2.28 17.26 -13.88
N TYR A 103 -2.32 17.38 -12.55
CA TYR A 103 -2.73 18.56 -11.82
C TYR A 103 -1.54 19.27 -11.13
N LEU A 104 -0.36 18.66 -11.15
CA LEU A 104 0.83 19.24 -10.54
C LEU A 104 1.56 20.17 -11.54
N PRO A 105 2.09 21.32 -11.08
CA PRO A 105 2.96 22.17 -11.91
C PRO A 105 4.38 21.62 -12.05
N ARG A 106 4.68 20.53 -11.33
CA ARG A 106 6.01 19.96 -11.10
C ARG A 106 5.94 18.43 -11.19
N PRO A 107 7.03 17.74 -11.53
CA PRO A 107 7.03 16.28 -11.64
C PRO A 107 6.76 15.61 -10.29
N GLY A 108 5.98 14.54 -10.32
CA GLY A 108 5.75 13.65 -9.19
C GLY A 108 6.82 12.56 -9.07
N LEU A 109 7.36 12.40 -7.88
CA LEU A 109 8.23 11.30 -7.48
C LEU A 109 7.54 10.44 -6.43
N VAL A 110 7.85 9.15 -6.46
CA VAL A 110 7.27 8.16 -5.55
C VAL A 110 8.36 7.45 -4.79
N LEU A 111 8.17 7.30 -3.49
CA LEU A 111 8.90 6.34 -2.67
C LEU A 111 7.89 5.35 -2.10
N ASN A 112 8.04 4.08 -2.44
CA ASN A 112 7.19 3.03 -1.91
C ASN A 112 8.00 2.09 -1.02
N ILE A 113 7.91 2.30 0.29
CA ILE A 113 8.66 1.53 1.28
C ILE A 113 7.80 0.44 1.94
N SER A 114 6.64 0.15 1.35
CA SER A 114 5.76 -0.91 1.82
C SER A 114 6.43 -2.29 1.73
N ARG A 115 5.93 -3.22 2.54
CA ARG A 115 6.49 -4.57 2.66
C ARG A 115 5.41 -5.62 2.76
N SER A 116 5.46 -6.62 1.90
CA SER A 116 4.56 -7.78 1.97
C SER A 116 4.53 -8.42 3.37
N GLY A 117 3.31 -8.66 3.87
CA GLY A 117 3.07 -9.22 5.21
C GLY A 117 3.27 -8.22 6.36
N ALA A 118 3.50 -6.93 6.08
CA ALA A 118 3.62 -5.91 7.10
C ALA A 118 2.33 -5.77 7.92
N LYS A 119 2.53 -5.39 9.17
CA LYS A 119 1.51 -5.01 10.15
C LYS A 119 1.81 -3.61 10.66
N ILE A 120 0.94 -3.00 11.47
CA ILE A 120 1.24 -1.66 12.01
C ILE A 120 2.62 -1.59 12.71
N PRO A 121 3.04 -2.58 13.54
CA PRO A 121 4.38 -2.60 14.11
C PRO A 121 5.50 -2.54 13.07
N SER A 122 5.32 -3.12 11.88
CA SER A 122 6.31 -3.02 10.80
C SER A 122 6.49 -1.58 10.31
N ILE A 123 5.43 -0.77 10.27
CA ILE A 123 5.56 0.65 9.93
C ILE A 123 6.42 1.36 10.98
N LEU A 124 6.10 1.14 12.26
CA LEU A 124 6.76 1.79 13.39
C LEU A 124 8.24 1.39 13.52
N ASP A 125 8.53 0.10 13.39
CA ASP A 125 9.85 -0.45 13.69
C ASP A 125 10.78 -0.48 12.47
N THR A 126 10.24 -0.38 11.24
CA THR A 126 11.04 -0.53 10.01
C THR A 126 10.78 0.54 8.96
N GLN A 127 9.53 0.85 8.62
CA GLN A 127 9.26 1.77 7.51
C GLN A 127 9.57 3.22 7.89
N LEU A 128 9.02 3.73 9.00
CA LEU A 128 9.32 5.08 9.50
C LEU A 128 10.83 5.28 9.78
N PRO A 129 11.53 4.34 10.45
CA PRO A 129 12.98 4.41 10.58
C PRO A 129 13.74 4.45 9.25
N THR A 130 13.27 3.72 8.23
CA THR A 130 13.84 3.77 6.88
C THR A 130 13.68 5.16 6.26
N VAL A 131 12.49 5.78 6.36
CA VAL A 131 12.27 7.16 5.87
C VAL A 131 13.22 8.14 6.57
N ASN A 132 13.37 8.01 7.89
CA ASN A 132 14.30 8.82 8.66
C ASN A 132 15.76 8.58 8.22
N GLY A 133 16.14 7.34 7.95
CA GLY A 133 17.46 6.99 7.42
C GLY A 133 17.75 7.58 6.04
N TYR A 134 16.72 7.86 5.25
CA TYR A 134 16.84 8.56 3.96
C TYR A 134 16.90 10.09 4.09
N GLY A 135 16.86 10.66 5.31
CA GLY A 135 16.83 12.11 5.52
C GLY A 135 15.50 12.77 5.19
N LEU A 136 14.45 11.97 5.01
CA LEU A 136 13.11 12.42 4.65
C LEU A 136 12.22 12.69 5.88
N ALA A 137 12.74 12.41 7.08
CA ALA A 137 12.14 12.77 8.35
C ALA A 137 13.17 13.49 9.23
N GLY A 138 12.74 14.53 9.95
CA GLY A 138 13.63 15.30 10.85
C GLY A 138 14.49 16.38 10.18
N THR A 139 14.47 16.48 8.85
CA THR A 139 14.98 17.64 8.10
C THR A 139 13.90 18.73 8.00
N ASN A 140 14.21 19.89 7.40
CA ASN A 140 13.21 20.91 7.05
C ASN A 140 12.25 20.46 5.92
N TRP A 141 12.25 19.17 5.58
CA TRP A 141 11.54 18.60 4.45
C TRP A 141 10.59 17.49 4.91
N GLN A 142 9.43 17.40 4.25
CA GLN A 142 8.46 16.31 4.42
C GLN A 142 7.86 15.93 3.05
N PRO A 143 7.39 14.67 2.87
CA PRO A 143 6.64 14.29 1.67
C PRO A 143 5.38 15.16 1.50
N ASP A 144 5.03 15.48 0.26
CA ASP A 144 3.81 16.25 -0.05
C ASP A 144 2.54 15.43 0.17
N LEU A 145 2.63 14.11 -0.05
CA LEU A 145 1.53 13.18 0.17
C LEU A 145 2.07 11.90 0.79
N THR A 146 1.54 11.51 1.95
CA THR A 146 1.82 10.20 2.54
C THR A 146 0.56 9.35 2.51
N ILE A 147 0.63 8.20 1.85
CA ILE A 147 -0.46 7.22 1.81
C ILE A 147 -0.07 5.96 2.57
N VAL A 148 -0.98 5.49 3.41
CA VAL A 148 -0.80 4.32 4.26
C VAL A 148 -1.96 3.35 4.06
N GLN A 149 -1.65 2.10 3.74
CA GLN A 149 -2.62 1.02 3.75
C GLN A 149 -2.04 -0.20 4.46
N ILE A 150 -2.65 -0.53 5.60
CA ILE A 150 -2.15 -1.53 6.55
C ILE A 150 -3.33 -2.11 7.35
N GLY A 151 -3.11 -3.19 8.09
CA GLY A 151 -4.12 -3.75 9.01
C GLY A 151 -4.71 -5.08 8.55
N GLY A 152 -4.66 -5.39 7.25
CA GLY A 152 -5.14 -6.68 6.74
C GLY A 152 -4.41 -7.86 7.37
N ASN A 153 -3.09 -7.78 7.51
CA ASN A 153 -2.29 -8.81 8.19
C ASN A 153 -2.49 -8.82 9.72
N ASP A 154 -2.81 -7.67 10.33
CA ASP A 154 -3.11 -7.56 11.76
C ASP A 154 -4.44 -8.26 12.12
N VAL A 155 -5.43 -8.18 11.23
CA VAL A 155 -6.70 -8.91 11.33
C VAL A 155 -6.44 -10.43 11.28
N MET A 156 -5.52 -10.86 10.42
CA MET A 156 -5.17 -12.28 10.26
C MET A 156 -4.29 -12.83 11.39
N ASP A 157 -3.68 -11.98 12.21
CA ASP A 157 -2.81 -12.39 13.31
C ASP A 157 -3.59 -12.60 14.61
N PRO A 158 -3.81 -13.85 15.08
CA PRO A 158 -4.55 -14.11 16.30
C PRO A 158 -3.88 -13.50 17.55
N SER A 159 -2.58 -13.24 17.53
CA SER A 159 -1.84 -12.64 18.66
C SER A 159 -2.10 -11.14 18.85
N ILE A 160 -2.78 -10.49 17.90
CA ILE A 160 -2.92 -9.04 17.93
C ILE A 160 -4.11 -8.48 18.72
N ASP A 161 -5.32 -9.01 18.82
CA ASP A 161 -6.45 -8.39 19.57
C ASP A 161 -6.72 -6.86 19.38
N ALA A 162 -7.86 -6.38 19.85
CA ALA A 162 -8.28 -4.99 19.66
C ALA A 162 -7.46 -3.99 20.49
N ASN A 163 -7.02 -4.37 21.69
CA ASN A 163 -6.27 -3.49 22.58
C ASN A 163 -4.85 -3.27 22.07
N ARG A 164 -4.16 -4.32 21.61
CA ARG A 164 -2.81 -4.14 21.03
C ARG A 164 -2.90 -3.44 19.70
N PHE A 165 -3.90 -3.74 18.87
CA PHE A 165 -4.13 -3.00 17.63
C PHE A 165 -4.36 -1.51 17.90
N ALA A 166 -5.21 -1.15 18.87
CA ALA A 166 -5.44 0.24 19.26
C ALA A 166 -4.17 0.94 19.75
N LEU A 167 -3.32 0.26 20.52
CA LEU A 167 -2.02 0.79 20.95
C LEU A 167 -1.12 1.07 19.74
N PHE A 168 -0.99 0.11 18.82
CA PHE A 168 -0.18 0.29 17.62
C PHE A 168 -0.74 1.39 16.70
N ALA A 169 -2.05 1.43 16.50
CA ALA A 169 -2.72 2.46 15.71
C ALA A 169 -2.50 3.85 16.34
N GLN A 170 -2.57 3.99 17.67
CA GLN A 170 -2.27 5.24 18.34
C GLN A 170 -0.84 5.72 18.05
N HIS A 171 0.14 4.81 18.11
CA HIS A 171 1.52 5.14 17.75
C HIS A 171 1.65 5.50 16.27
N LEU A 172 0.95 4.78 15.38
CA LEU A 172 0.90 5.08 13.96
C LEU A 172 0.43 6.53 13.73
N GLY A 173 -0.77 6.88 14.22
CA GLY A 173 -1.28 8.24 14.06
C GLY A 173 -0.41 9.32 14.72
N ARG A 174 0.32 8.99 15.79
CA ARG A 174 1.23 9.96 16.42
C ARG A 174 2.50 10.23 15.60
N TYR A 175 3.02 9.22 14.91
CA TYR A 175 4.35 9.27 14.28
C TYR A 175 4.32 9.38 12.75
N LEU A 176 3.14 9.25 12.13
CA LEU A 176 2.98 9.56 10.71
C LEU A 176 3.16 11.05 10.43
N PHE A 177 3.50 11.36 9.18
CA PHE A 177 3.55 12.73 8.69
C PHE A 177 2.16 13.38 8.77
N SER A 178 2.09 14.65 9.15
CA SER A 178 0.82 15.37 9.29
C SER A 178 0.01 15.34 7.99
N GLY A 179 -1.31 15.19 8.09
CA GLY A 179 -2.16 15.08 6.89
C GLY A 179 -1.97 13.79 6.08
N SER A 180 -1.35 12.74 6.64
CA SER A 180 -1.29 11.42 5.97
C SER A 180 -2.68 10.85 5.66
N TYR A 181 -2.76 10.01 4.64
CA TYR A 181 -3.97 9.37 4.14
C TYR A 181 -3.93 7.91 4.58
N ILE A 182 -4.80 7.53 5.50
CA ILE A 182 -4.85 6.19 6.09
C ILE A 182 -6.09 5.48 5.54
N ALA A 183 -5.89 4.36 4.85
CA ALA A 183 -7.02 3.51 4.47
C ALA A 183 -7.52 2.71 5.67
N ASN A 184 -8.84 2.67 5.85
CA ASN A 184 -9.45 1.67 6.72
C ASN A 184 -9.40 0.27 6.06
N ILE A 185 -9.71 -0.76 6.83
CA ILE A 185 -9.52 -2.15 6.37
C ILE A 185 -10.72 -2.57 5.51
N PRO A 186 -10.50 -3.05 4.28
CA PRO A 186 -11.58 -3.57 3.44
C PRO A 186 -12.37 -4.68 4.15
N SER A 187 -13.64 -4.81 3.80
CA SER A 187 -14.51 -5.90 4.23
C SER A 187 -13.92 -7.27 3.85
N PHE A 188 -13.95 -8.19 4.80
CA PHE A 188 -13.70 -9.62 4.60
C PHE A 188 -15.02 -10.37 4.32
N SER A 189 -16.13 -9.63 4.16
CA SER A 189 -17.46 -10.20 3.87
C SER A 189 -17.87 -11.26 4.88
N GLY A 190 -18.48 -12.38 4.49
CA GLY A 190 -18.96 -13.41 5.42
C GLY A 190 -17.86 -14.22 6.13
N LEU A 191 -16.57 -13.85 5.99
CA LEU A 191 -15.47 -14.57 6.62
C LEU A 191 -15.38 -14.29 8.13
N PRO A 192 -14.85 -15.23 8.93
CA PRO A 192 -14.73 -15.06 10.39
C PRO A 192 -14.01 -13.77 10.84
N GLN A 193 -13.11 -13.26 10.00
CA GLN A 193 -12.29 -12.08 10.23
C GLN A 193 -13.05 -10.75 10.13
N GLU A 194 -14.26 -10.73 9.54
CA GLU A 194 -15.01 -9.50 9.26
C GLU A 194 -15.29 -8.66 10.49
N LYS A 195 -15.67 -9.30 11.61
CA LYS A 195 -15.93 -8.57 12.86
C LYS A 195 -14.68 -7.83 13.33
N ARG A 196 -13.53 -8.47 13.22
CA ARG A 196 -12.24 -7.91 13.62
C ARG A 196 -11.77 -6.83 12.65
N ALA A 197 -11.97 -7.02 11.34
CA ALA A 197 -11.69 -5.99 10.34
C ALA A 197 -12.54 -4.73 10.55
N ALA A 198 -13.82 -4.90 10.92
CA ALA A 198 -14.70 -3.79 11.25
C ALA A 198 -14.24 -3.03 12.50
N GLU A 199 -13.92 -3.74 13.58
CA GLU A 199 -13.40 -3.15 14.82
C GLU A 199 -12.08 -2.41 14.60
N PHE A 200 -11.15 -3.02 13.84
CA PHE A 200 -9.84 -2.42 13.56
C PHE A 200 -9.96 -1.22 12.61
N SER A 201 -10.91 -1.24 11.66
CA SER A 201 -11.22 -0.08 10.82
C SER A 201 -11.69 1.11 11.64
N GLN A 202 -12.62 0.90 12.58
CA GLN A 202 -13.09 1.96 13.47
C GLN A 202 -11.95 2.56 14.30
N ILE A 203 -11.03 1.72 14.78
CA ILE A 203 -9.85 2.17 15.52
C ILE A 203 -8.95 3.06 14.64
N LEU A 204 -8.73 2.69 13.38
CA LEU A 204 -7.95 3.52 12.44
C LEU A 204 -8.65 4.85 12.15
N GLU A 205 -9.97 4.85 11.99
CA GLU A 205 -10.79 6.05 11.79
C GLU A 205 -10.70 7.01 12.99
N ASP A 206 -10.87 6.49 14.21
CA ASP A 206 -10.77 7.26 15.45
C ASP A 206 -9.36 7.87 15.62
N VAL A 207 -8.32 7.10 15.30
CA VAL A 207 -6.92 7.55 15.34
C VAL A 207 -6.67 8.63 14.30
N ALA A 208 -7.12 8.44 13.06
CA ALA A 208 -6.91 9.43 12.00
C ALA A 208 -7.56 10.77 12.36
N GLY A 209 -8.81 10.75 12.82
CA GLY A 209 -9.51 11.95 13.29
C GLY A 209 -8.83 12.61 14.48
N ARG A 210 -8.27 11.83 15.42
CA ARG A 210 -7.54 12.35 16.59
C ARG A 210 -6.23 13.05 16.23
N TYR A 211 -5.51 12.56 15.22
CA TYR A 211 -4.18 13.07 14.86
C TYR A 211 -4.15 13.95 13.61
N GLY A 212 -5.31 14.27 13.02
CA GLY A 212 -5.40 15.15 11.85
C GLY A 212 -4.93 14.47 10.57
N HIS A 213 -5.32 13.21 10.38
CA HIS A 213 -5.11 12.44 9.16
C HIS A 213 -6.44 12.22 8.43
N HIS A 214 -6.35 11.93 7.13
CA HIS A 214 -7.50 11.66 6.30
C HIS A 214 -7.77 10.16 6.24
N ILE A 215 -9.04 9.77 6.22
CA ILE A 215 -9.45 8.38 6.04
C ILE A 215 -9.83 8.12 4.59
N ILE A 216 -9.30 7.02 4.05
CA ILE A 216 -9.76 6.46 2.79
C ILE A 216 -10.66 5.26 3.10
N ASP A 217 -11.95 5.39 2.79
CA ASP A 217 -12.98 4.43 3.18
C ASP A 217 -13.10 3.24 2.20
N LEU A 218 -12.07 2.38 2.20
CA LEU A 218 -12.07 1.13 1.45
C LEU A 218 -13.12 0.14 1.96
N ARG A 219 -13.50 0.25 3.23
CA ARG A 219 -14.48 -0.63 3.87
C ARG A 219 -15.88 -0.41 3.31
N SER A 220 -16.38 0.82 3.24
CA SER A 220 -17.69 1.09 2.66
C SER A 220 -17.72 0.72 1.18
N PHE A 221 -16.65 1.03 0.44
CA PHE A 221 -16.50 0.61 -0.94
C PHE A 221 -16.64 -0.91 -1.09
N SER A 222 -15.82 -1.69 -0.38
CA SER A 222 -15.85 -3.16 -0.47
C SER A 222 -17.19 -3.77 -0.03
N ARG A 223 -17.90 -3.17 0.94
CA ARG A 223 -19.26 -3.59 1.34
C ARG A 223 -20.34 -3.25 0.33
N SER A 224 -20.15 -2.19 -0.46
CA SER A 224 -21.11 -1.78 -1.50
C SER A 224 -21.12 -2.73 -2.70
N LEU A 225 -20.07 -3.54 -2.86
CA LEU A 225 -19.95 -4.44 -3.99
C LEU A 225 -21.00 -5.57 -3.91
N PRO A 226 -21.64 -5.93 -5.04
CA PRO A 226 -22.46 -7.14 -5.09
C PRO A 226 -21.64 -8.36 -4.69
N THR A 227 -22.24 -9.30 -3.93
CA THR A 227 -21.57 -10.52 -3.47
C THR A 227 -20.88 -11.29 -4.60
N SER A 228 -21.50 -11.34 -5.79
CA SER A 228 -20.91 -11.97 -6.97
C SER A 228 -19.65 -11.26 -7.47
N THR A 229 -19.61 -9.93 -7.39
CA THR A 229 -18.41 -9.14 -7.76
C THR A 229 -17.31 -9.39 -6.74
N TYR A 230 -17.62 -9.34 -5.45
CA TYR A 230 -16.65 -9.58 -4.39
C TYR A 230 -16.01 -10.98 -4.49
N LEU A 231 -16.84 -12.03 -4.70
CA LEU A 231 -16.35 -13.41 -4.74
C LEU A 231 -15.57 -13.75 -6.02
N PHE A 232 -15.93 -13.20 -7.17
CA PHE A 232 -15.42 -13.68 -8.47
C PHE A 232 -14.63 -12.65 -9.27
N ARG A 233 -14.68 -11.37 -8.90
CA ARG A 233 -14.15 -10.27 -9.75
C ARG A 233 -13.32 -9.24 -8.99
N TYR A 234 -13.24 -9.34 -7.67
CA TYR A 234 -12.52 -8.39 -6.82
C TYR A 234 -11.08 -8.84 -6.52
N HIS A 235 -10.94 -10.12 -6.20
CA HIS A 235 -9.66 -10.69 -5.81
C HIS A 235 -8.83 -11.12 -7.02
N ALA A 236 -7.52 -11.20 -6.82
CA ALA A 236 -6.58 -11.89 -7.67
C ALA A 236 -6.75 -13.42 -7.55
N ALA A 237 -5.91 -14.17 -8.27
CA ALA A 237 -5.98 -15.63 -8.29
C ALA A 237 -5.71 -16.29 -6.92
N ASP A 238 -5.14 -15.55 -5.96
CA ASP A 238 -4.90 -16.02 -4.59
C ASP A 238 -6.11 -15.83 -3.65
N LEU A 239 -7.21 -15.28 -4.16
CA LEU A 239 -8.47 -15.05 -3.42
C LEU A 239 -8.32 -14.16 -2.18
N PHE A 240 -7.22 -13.40 -2.09
CA PHE A 240 -6.92 -12.55 -0.93
C PHE A 240 -6.54 -11.14 -1.36
N HIS A 241 -5.60 -11.00 -2.30
CA HIS A 241 -5.19 -9.69 -2.75
C HIS A 241 -6.20 -9.11 -3.75
N PRO A 242 -6.38 -7.78 -3.79
CA PRO A 242 -7.13 -7.12 -4.85
C PRO A 242 -6.49 -7.37 -6.22
N ASN A 243 -7.32 -7.41 -7.27
CA ASN A 243 -6.82 -7.35 -8.64
C ASN A 243 -6.72 -5.91 -9.16
N SER A 244 -6.17 -5.73 -10.36
CA SER A 244 -5.97 -4.42 -10.99
C SER A 244 -7.23 -3.55 -11.03
N ARG A 245 -8.41 -4.15 -11.24
CA ARG A 245 -9.66 -3.40 -11.27
C ARG A 245 -10.00 -2.85 -9.89
N ALA A 246 -9.88 -3.67 -8.84
CA ALA A 246 -10.11 -3.22 -7.47
C ALA A 246 -9.10 -2.13 -7.05
N TYR A 247 -7.82 -2.28 -7.42
CA TYR A 247 -6.82 -1.23 -7.18
C TYR A 247 -7.12 0.09 -7.88
N ARG A 248 -7.70 0.07 -9.09
CA ARG A 248 -8.13 1.29 -9.78
C ARG A 248 -9.23 2.03 -9.01
N GLU A 249 -10.21 1.30 -8.47
CA GLU A 249 -11.27 1.90 -7.65
C GLU A 249 -10.71 2.45 -6.33
N TRP A 250 -9.78 1.73 -5.69
CA TRP A 250 -9.11 2.22 -4.49
C TRP A 250 -8.31 3.50 -4.75
N ALA A 251 -7.55 3.56 -5.85
CA ALA A 251 -6.82 4.75 -6.25
C ALA A 251 -7.76 5.95 -6.50
N ALA A 252 -8.96 5.71 -7.03
CA ALA A 252 -9.96 6.76 -7.22
C ALA A 252 -10.41 7.38 -5.88
N LEU A 253 -10.57 6.57 -4.83
CA LEU A 253 -10.91 7.06 -3.48
C LEU A 253 -9.79 7.92 -2.89
N TYR A 254 -8.53 7.47 -3.03
CA TYR A 254 -7.37 8.29 -2.65
C TYR A 254 -7.33 9.61 -3.42
N PHE A 255 -7.58 9.56 -4.74
CA PHE A 255 -7.56 10.73 -5.60
C PHE A 255 -8.68 11.73 -5.27
N GLU A 256 -9.89 11.24 -4.99
CA GLU A 256 -11.02 12.09 -4.57
C GLU A 256 -10.69 12.84 -3.28
N GLN A 257 -10.12 12.14 -2.29
CA GLN A 257 -9.65 12.77 -1.06
C GLN A 257 -8.53 13.77 -1.34
N TRP A 258 -7.57 13.45 -2.20
CA TRP A 258 -6.47 14.35 -2.58
C TRP A 258 -6.98 15.63 -3.25
N ALA A 259 -7.82 15.49 -4.27
CA ALA A 259 -8.41 16.63 -4.97
C ALA A 259 -9.25 17.52 -4.03
N THR A 260 -9.95 16.92 -3.06
CA THR A 260 -10.71 17.67 -2.05
C THR A 260 -9.80 18.52 -1.18
N GLU A 261 -8.71 17.96 -0.66
CA GLU A 261 -7.76 18.72 0.19
C GLU A 261 -6.99 19.79 -0.59
N GLU A 262 -6.70 19.54 -1.87
CA GLU A 262 -6.08 20.54 -2.76
C GLU A 262 -7.07 21.59 -3.30
N GLY A 263 -8.36 21.47 -2.99
CA GLY A 263 -9.40 22.40 -3.46
C GLY A 263 -9.64 22.38 -4.97
N ILE A 264 -9.37 21.25 -5.63
CA ILE A 264 -9.52 21.09 -7.08
C ILE A 264 -10.98 20.73 -7.40
N GLU A 265 -11.74 21.72 -7.84
CA GLU A 265 -13.12 21.52 -8.28
C GLU A 265 -13.20 20.66 -9.56
N ASN A 266 -14.15 19.71 -9.59
CA ASN A 266 -14.40 18.84 -10.75
C ASN A 266 -13.17 18.02 -11.20
N ALA A 267 -12.29 17.65 -10.26
CA ALA A 267 -11.18 16.74 -10.55
C ALA A 267 -11.70 15.42 -11.12
N VAL A 268 -11.06 14.91 -12.17
CA VAL A 268 -11.44 13.68 -12.85
C VAL A 268 -10.34 12.65 -12.63
N PHE A 269 -10.71 11.53 -12.01
CA PHE A 269 -9.81 10.39 -11.91
C PHE A 269 -9.65 9.72 -13.28
N ASP A 270 -8.61 10.12 -14.00
CA ASP A 270 -8.19 9.54 -15.27
C ASP A 270 -6.68 9.32 -15.23
N PRO A 271 -6.21 8.19 -14.66
CA PRO A 271 -4.79 7.96 -14.48
C PRO A 271 -4.12 7.78 -15.84
N VAL A 272 -3.17 8.67 -16.16
CA VAL A 272 -2.25 8.40 -17.28
C VAL A 272 -1.29 7.29 -16.91
N GLU A 273 -0.60 6.76 -17.91
CA GLU A 273 0.41 5.74 -17.66
C GLU A 273 1.60 6.35 -16.89
N TRP A 274 1.60 6.13 -15.57
CA TRP A 274 2.75 6.34 -14.71
C TRP A 274 3.44 5.01 -14.48
N ARG A 275 4.76 4.96 -14.64
CA ARG A 275 5.52 3.72 -14.59
C ARG A 275 6.49 3.71 -13.43
N VAL A 276 6.48 2.61 -12.70
CA VAL A 276 7.61 2.24 -11.84
C VAL A 276 8.84 2.12 -12.73
N ARG A 277 9.93 2.76 -12.31
CA ARG A 277 11.18 2.84 -13.08
C ARG A 277 11.84 1.46 -13.14
N ASN A 278 12.56 1.19 -14.23
CA ASN A 278 13.39 0.00 -14.38
C ASN A 278 12.64 -1.34 -14.19
N THR A 279 11.42 -1.45 -14.72
CA THR A 279 10.58 -2.67 -14.63
C THR A 279 10.73 -3.64 -15.80
N ASP A 280 11.43 -3.26 -16.87
CA ASP A 280 11.40 -3.98 -18.17
C ASP A 280 11.89 -5.44 -18.08
N ASP A 281 12.65 -5.78 -17.04
CA ASP A 281 13.16 -7.14 -16.80
C ASP A 281 12.34 -7.98 -15.81
N TRP A 282 11.38 -7.39 -15.08
CA TRP A 282 10.80 -8.01 -13.88
C TRP A 282 9.32 -8.38 -13.98
N THR A 283 8.62 -7.92 -15.03
CA THR A 283 7.15 -8.04 -15.14
C THR A 283 6.64 -8.89 -16.31
N GLN A 284 7.49 -9.74 -16.92
CA GLN A 284 7.05 -10.79 -17.87
C GLN A 284 6.76 -12.13 -17.20
#